data_AF-A0A398CJX3-F1
#
_entry.id   AF-A0A398CJX3-F1
#
_cell.length_a   1.000
_cell.length_b   1.000
_cell.length_c   1.000
_cell.angle_alpha   90.00
_cell.angle_beta   90.00
_cell.angle_gamma   90.00
#
_symmetry.space_group_name_H-M   'P 1'
#
loop_
_entity.id
_entity.type
_entity.pdbx_description
1 polymer ?
#
loop_
_entity_poly.entity_id
_entity_poly.type
_entity_poly.pdbx_seq_one_letter_code
_entity_poly.pdbx_strand_id
1 'polypeptide(L)'
;MSKARGASTLPARSVVRWGDATYRIEAPTWFAWQDAMERSTRTDGNVDAQRLLEEALAVTARDENDQRLSIDSIRLLSALDGDRLLAGTLELIERQRQYYAFREQEQPDGSIALLGNQVYLKLQSWTFGERNDVLRRSLRLENGQAAVDMALYERMMILACVRTGEDTRLQPSELSGWTVPFGEKVLELLDQLNGIESRYDELLQACLDSGQHHPDLDLIQLCRTFGWYPDRVLGLDAQLAERLSAGVRILKKSGLLADGPAASRLPSAMPAEAAAAASYNPQGGYDAARSNPLGDTGIWELEDGEVTTILVNES
;
A
#
# COMPACT_ATOMS: atom_id res chain seq x y z
N MET A 1 38.24 -27.02 -7.07
CA MET A 1 37.02 -27.76 -7.44
C MET A 1 35.92 -27.42 -6.45
N SER A 2 35.18 -26.34 -6.71
CA SER A 2 34.03 -25.92 -5.89
C SER A 2 32.77 -26.42 -6.56
N LYS A 3 32.01 -27.28 -5.86
CA LYS A 3 30.71 -27.77 -6.34
C LYS A 3 29.78 -26.58 -6.45
N ALA A 4 29.38 -26.22 -7.66
CA ALA A 4 28.23 -25.36 -7.90
C ALA A 4 27.04 -26.01 -7.18
N ARG A 5 26.60 -25.41 -6.07
CA ARG A 5 25.31 -25.75 -5.47
C ARG A 5 24.28 -25.49 -6.56
N GLY A 6 23.54 -26.52 -6.95
CA GLY A 6 22.48 -26.40 -7.94
C GLY A 6 21.58 -25.23 -7.55
N ALA A 7 21.38 -24.29 -8.47
CA ALA A 7 20.35 -23.29 -8.34
C ALA A 7 19.03 -24.05 -8.18
N SER A 8 18.54 -24.15 -6.95
CA SER A 8 17.22 -24.70 -6.70
C SER A 8 16.24 -23.72 -7.35
N THR A 9 15.66 -24.13 -8.48
CA THR A 9 14.64 -23.33 -9.15
C THR A 9 13.45 -23.18 -8.22
N LEU A 10 12.94 -21.95 -8.09
CA LEU A 10 11.73 -21.67 -7.33
C LEU A 10 10.61 -22.63 -7.79
N PRO A 11 9.84 -23.23 -6.87
CA PRO A 11 8.70 -24.04 -7.25
C PRO A 11 7.68 -23.14 -7.97
N ALA A 12 7.55 -23.33 -9.28
CA ALA A 12 6.69 -22.50 -10.13
C ALA A 12 5.38 -23.20 -10.52
N ARG A 13 5.34 -24.53 -10.41
CA ARG A 13 4.21 -25.34 -10.85
C ARG A 13 3.99 -26.58 -9.99
N SER A 14 2.75 -27.00 -9.89
CA SER A 14 2.31 -28.29 -9.35
C SER A 14 1.30 -28.93 -10.31
N VAL A 15 1.23 -30.26 -10.33
CA VAL A 15 0.27 -31.00 -11.16
C VAL A 15 -0.68 -31.72 -10.22
N VAL A 16 -1.99 -31.51 -10.44
CA VAL A 16 -3.05 -32.17 -9.70
C VAL A 16 -3.78 -33.09 -10.67
N ARG A 17 -3.67 -34.40 -10.47
CA ARG A 17 -4.37 -35.42 -11.27
C ARG A 17 -5.50 -36.03 -10.46
N TRP A 18 -6.70 -36.12 -11.03
CA TRP A 18 -7.81 -36.80 -10.38
C TRP A 18 -8.81 -37.40 -11.38
N GLY A 19 -9.08 -38.70 -11.25
CA GLY A 19 -9.82 -39.45 -12.27
C GLY A 19 -9.11 -39.36 -13.61
N ASP A 20 -9.85 -39.00 -14.66
CA ASP A 20 -9.30 -38.77 -16.01
C ASP A 20 -8.87 -37.30 -16.23
N ALA A 21 -9.19 -36.39 -15.30
CA ALA A 21 -8.86 -34.97 -15.43
C ALA A 21 -7.47 -34.67 -14.86
N THR A 22 -6.67 -33.91 -15.61
CA THR A 22 -5.39 -33.37 -15.16
C THR A 22 -5.44 -31.86 -15.20
N TYR A 23 -5.23 -31.25 -14.04
CA TYR A 23 -5.06 -29.81 -13.90
C TYR A 23 -3.63 -29.48 -13.52
N ARG A 24 -3.18 -28.32 -13.96
CA ARG A 24 -1.90 -27.75 -13.54
C ARG A 24 -2.15 -26.49 -12.72
N ILE A 25 -1.39 -26.35 -11.64
CA ILE A 25 -1.38 -25.15 -10.82
C ILE A 25 -0.07 -24.44 -11.07
N GLU A 26 -0.15 -23.17 -11.41
CA GLU A 26 0.99 -22.27 -11.56
C GLU A 26 0.95 -21.21 -10.47
N ALA A 27 2.12 -20.88 -9.94
CA ALA A 27 2.23 -19.77 -9.01
C ALA A 27 1.85 -18.47 -9.75
N PRO A 28 0.95 -17.66 -9.21
CA PRO A 28 0.61 -16.40 -9.83
C PRO A 28 1.78 -15.42 -9.67
N THR A 29 1.86 -14.47 -10.58
CA THR A 29 2.67 -13.27 -10.35
C THR A 29 1.99 -12.42 -9.28
N TRP A 30 2.76 -11.66 -8.51
CA TRP A 30 2.22 -10.78 -7.48
C TRP A 30 1.19 -9.80 -8.06
N PHE A 31 1.48 -9.24 -9.24
CA PHE A 31 0.56 -8.34 -9.93
C PHE A 31 -0.79 -9.00 -10.25
N ALA A 32 -0.77 -10.20 -10.84
CA ALA A 32 -1.99 -10.93 -11.19
C ALA A 32 -2.78 -11.36 -9.94
N TRP A 33 -2.09 -11.65 -8.84
CA TRP A 33 -2.68 -11.99 -7.55
C TRP A 33 -3.40 -10.78 -6.91
N GLN A 34 -2.77 -9.61 -6.92
CA GLN A 34 -3.39 -8.36 -6.47
C GLN A 34 -4.61 -7.97 -7.31
N ASP A 35 -4.50 -8.13 -8.63
CA ASP A 35 -5.61 -7.90 -9.56
C ASP A 35 -6.81 -8.83 -9.29
N ALA A 36 -6.54 -10.09 -8.91
CA ALA A 36 -7.58 -11.05 -8.52
C ALA A 36 -8.27 -10.64 -7.22
N MET A 37 -7.52 -10.19 -6.21
CA MET A 37 -8.08 -9.67 -4.96
C MET A 37 -8.94 -8.43 -5.20
N GLU A 38 -8.48 -7.47 -6.00
CA GLU A 38 -9.25 -6.26 -6.33
C GLU A 38 -10.57 -6.58 -7.04
N ARG A 39 -10.56 -7.48 -8.04
CA ARG A 39 -11.80 -7.89 -8.73
C ARG A 39 -12.80 -8.63 -7.83
N SER A 40 -12.35 -9.12 -6.67
CA SER A 40 -13.21 -9.74 -5.67
C SER A 40 -13.79 -8.76 -4.66
N THR A 41 -13.29 -7.52 -4.63
CA THR A 41 -13.80 -6.46 -3.78
C THR A 41 -15.04 -5.83 -4.41
N ARG A 42 -16.13 -5.78 -3.65
CA ARG A 42 -17.39 -5.13 -4.06
C ARG A 42 -17.28 -3.61 -3.91
N THR A 43 -18.20 -2.89 -4.54
CA THR A 43 -18.30 -1.42 -4.48
C THR A 43 -18.64 -0.83 -3.11
N ASP A 44 -18.91 -1.67 -2.10
CA ASP A 44 -19.06 -1.29 -0.70
C ASP A 44 -17.80 -1.57 0.13
N GLY A 45 -16.70 -1.96 -0.53
CA GLY A 45 -15.43 -2.34 0.10
C GLY A 45 -15.41 -3.75 0.69
N ASN A 46 -16.52 -4.50 0.65
CA ASN A 46 -16.55 -5.87 1.16
C ASN A 46 -16.02 -6.87 0.12
N VAL A 47 -15.18 -7.79 0.56
CA VAL A 47 -14.69 -8.88 -0.30
C VAL A 47 -15.80 -9.93 -0.48
N ASP A 48 -16.16 -10.22 -1.73
CA ASP A 48 -16.98 -11.36 -2.08
C ASP A 48 -16.10 -12.62 -2.02
N ALA A 49 -16.28 -13.41 -0.96
CA ALA A 49 -15.49 -14.61 -0.72
C ALA A 49 -15.61 -15.62 -1.87
N GLN A 50 -16.78 -15.80 -2.48
CA GLN A 50 -16.92 -16.71 -3.62
C GLN A 50 -16.12 -16.17 -4.81
N ARG A 51 -16.27 -14.87 -5.11
CA ARG A 51 -15.54 -14.25 -6.21
C ARG A 51 -14.03 -14.31 -6.01
N LEU A 52 -13.55 -14.13 -4.78
CA LEU A 52 -12.13 -14.23 -4.43
C LEU A 52 -11.57 -15.61 -4.76
N LEU A 53 -12.29 -16.67 -4.40
CA LEU A 53 -11.89 -18.04 -4.71
C LEU A 53 -11.88 -18.31 -6.23
N GLU A 54 -12.90 -17.84 -6.94
CA GLU A 54 -12.98 -17.96 -8.40
C GLU A 54 -11.83 -17.22 -9.10
N GLU A 55 -11.53 -15.99 -8.69
CA GLU A 55 -10.46 -15.16 -9.26
C GLU A 55 -9.07 -15.72 -8.94
N ALA A 56 -8.85 -16.22 -7.72
CA ALA A 56 -7.62 -16.89 -7.33
C ALA A 56 -7.36 -18.12 -8.22
N LEU A 57 -8.36 -18.96 -8.43
CA LEU A 57 -8.25 -20.12 -9.32
C LEU A 57 -8.05 -19.71 -10.78
N ALA A 58 -8.69 -18.64 -11.26
CA ALA A 58 -8.53 -18.17 -12.64
C ALA A 58 -7.10 -17.71 -12.95
N VAL A 59 -6.37 -17.17 -11.97
CA VAL A 59 -4.97 -16.77 -12.18
C VAL A 59 -3.99 -17.92 -12.04
N THR A 60 -4.30 -18.95 -11.23
CA THR A 60 -3.36 -20.05 -10.94
C THR A 60 -3.62 -21.35 -11.67
N ALA A 61 -4.87 -21.71 -11.92
CA ALA A 61 -5.23 -23.00 -12.49
C ALA A 61 -5.12 -23.00 -14.02
N ARG A 62 -4.70 -24.14 -14.56
CA ARG A 62 -4.63 -24.46 -15.99
C ARG A 62 -5.29 -25.82 -16.24
N ASP A 63 -5.90 -25.95 -17.40
CA ASP A 63 -6.39 -27.23 -17.90
C ASP A 63 -5.26 -28.12 -18.45
N GLU A 64 -5.63 -29.26 -19.04
CA GLU A 64 -4.72 -30.22 -19.65
C GLU A 64 -3.99 -29.68 -20.89
N ASN A 65 -4.54 -28.66 -21.54
CA ASN A 65 -3.98 -27.99 -22.72
C ASN A 65 -3.18 -26.73 -22.35
N ASP A 66 -2.88 -26.59 -21.06
CA ASP A 66 -2.14 -25.46 -20.52
C ASP A 66 -2.84 -24.10 -20.66
N GLN A 67 -4.18 -24.11 -20.80
CA GLN A 67 -4.97 -22.89 -20.88
C GLN A 67 -5.46 -22.49 -19.49
N ARG A 68 -5.52 -21.19 -19.23
CA ARG A 68 -6.11 -20.68 -17.98
C ARG A 68 -7.58 -21.07 -17.90
N LEU A 69 -8.00 -21.56 -16.74
CA LEU A 69 -9.42 -21.80 -16.51
C LEU A 69 -10.17 -20.47 -16.48
N SER A 70 -11.25 -20.37 -17.26
CA SER A 70 -12.18 -19.25 -17.16
C SER A 70 -13.03 -19.38 -15.89
N ILE A 71 -13.61 -18.26 -15.44
CA ILE A 71 -14.54 -18.26 -14.30
C ILE A 71 -15.71 -19.21 -14.55
N ASP A 72 -16.24 -19.26 -15.78
CA ASP A 72 -17.33 -20.16 -16.13
C ASP A 72 -16.93 -21.63 -15.99
N SER A 73 -15.72 -22.00 -16.44
CA SER A 73 -15.20 -23.35 -16.25
C SER A 73 -14.97 -23.69 -14.79
N ILE A 74 -14.51 -22.73 -13.97
CA ILE A 74 -14.30 -22.91 -12.53
C ILE A 74 -15.62 -23.20 -11.82
N ARG A 75 -16.71 -22.52 -12.19
CA ARG A 75 -18.04 -22.74 -11.62
C ARG A 75 -18.66 -24.09 -11.95
N LEU A 76 -18.17 -24.73 -13.01
CA LEU A 76 -18.59 -26.08 -13.40
C LEU A 76 -17.78 -27.18 -12.70
N LEU A 77 -16.71 -26.84 -11.98
CA LEU A 77 -15.95 -27.80 -11.20
C LEU A 77 -16.80 -28.38 -10.06
N SER A 78 -16.51 -29.62 -9.69
CA SER A 78 -17.02 -30.13 -8.42
C SER A 78 -16.40 -29.34 -7.27
N ALA A 79 -17.14 -29.16 -6.17
CA ALA A 79 -16.63 -28.46 -4.99
C ALA A 79 -15.30 -29.07 -4.49
N LEU A 80 -15.21 -30.40 -4.51
CA LEU A 80 -14.01 -31.13 -4.12
C LEU A 80 -12.80 -30.79 -5.00
N ASP A 81 -12.99 -30.66 -6.32
CA ASP A 81 -11.91 -30.31 -7.24
C ASP A 81 -11.50 -28.85 -7.08
N GLY A 82 -12.46 -27.94 -6.91
CA GLY A 82 -12.20 -26.54 -6.60
C GLY A 82 -11.37 -26.36 -5.32
N ASP A 83 -11.78 -27.00 -4.22
CA ASP A 83 -11.08 -26.95 -2.93
C ASP A 83 -9.63 -27.48 -3.03
N ARG A 84 -9.42 -28.55 -3.80
CA ARG A 84 -8.10 -29.13 -4.01
C ARG A 84 -7.19 -28.25 -4.84
N LEU A 85 -7.72 -27.64 -5.91
CA LEU A 85 -6.96 -26.69 -6.70
C LEU A 85 -6.55 -25.49 -5.85
N LEU A 86 -7.46 -24.99 -5.01
CA LEU A 86 -7.17 -23.89 -4.10
C LEU A 86 -6.10 -24.28 -3.07
N ALA A 87 -6.24 -25.45 -2.43
CA ALA A 87 -5.24 -25.96 -1.49
C ALA A 87 -3.86 -26.10 -2.15
N GLY A 88 -3.80 -26.63 -3.37
CA GLY A 88 -2.56 -26.74 -4.12
C GLY A 88 -1.95 -25.38 -4.51
N THR A 89 -2.78 -24.38 -4.80
CA THR A 89 -2.36 -22.98 -5.03
C THR A 89 -1.71 -22.39 -3.78
N LEU A 90 -2.38 -22.51 -2.63
CA LEU A 90 -1.86 -21.99 -1.36
C LEU A 90 -0.58 -22.70 -0.95
N GLU A 91 -0.52 -24.03 -1.10
CA GLU A 91 0.70 -24.80 -0.84
C GLU A 91 1.86 -24.37 -1.75
N LEU A 92 1.59 -24.08 -3.02
CA LEU A 92 2.62 -23.62 -3.95
C LEU A 92 3.18 -22.25 -3.55
N ILE A 93 2.31 -21.30 -3.20
CA ILE A 93 2.72 -19.98 -2.70
C ILE A 93 3.54 -20.13 -1.41
N GLU A 94 3.08 -20.96 -0.48
CA GLU A 94 3.77 -21.20 0.78
C GLU A 94 5.15 -21.83 0.59
N ARG A 95 5.27 -22.81 -0.31
CA ARG A 95 6.57 -23.37 -0.70
C ARG A 95 7.47 -22.29 -1.30
N GLN A 96 6.94 -21.38 -2.13
CA GLN A 96 7.74 -20.26 -2.62
C GLN A 96 8.25 -19.39 -1.48
N ARG A 97 7.42 -19.03 -0.50
CA ARG A 97 7.84 -18.26 0.70
C ARG A 97 9.02 -18.94 1.41
N GLN A 98 8.93 -20.25 1.63
CA GLN A 98 9.98 -21.04 2.30
C GLN A 98 11.28 -21.12 1.48
N TYR A 99 11.19 -21.05 0.16
CA TYR A 99 12.36 -21.05 -0.73
C TYR A 99 13.02 -19.68 -0.87
N TYR A 100 12.29 -18.58 -0.63
CA TYR A 100 12.87 -17.25 -0.69
C TYR A 100 13.88 -17.04 0.44
N ALA A 101 15.13 -16.79 0.06
CA ALA A 101 16.15 -16.29 0.97
C ALA A 101 16.28 -14.78 0.77
N PHE A 102 15.46 -14.01 1.50
CA PHE A 102 15.60 -12.56 1.53
C PHE A 102 16.82 -12.16 2.34
N ARG A 103 17.55 -11.17 1.84
CA ARG A 103 18.56 -10.45 2.61
C ARG A 103 18.21 -8.97 2.59
N GLU A 104 18.06 -8.42 3.77
CA GLU A 104 17.72 -7.03 4.01
C GLU A 104 18.91 -6.34 4.66
N GLN A 105 19.22 -5.14 4.19
CA GLN A 105 20.24 -4.31 4.80
C GLN A 105 19.79 -2.85 4.76
N GLU A 106 19.54 -2.31 5.95
CA GLU A 106 19.35 -0.87 6.13
C GLU A 106 20.64 -0.12 5.76
N GLN A 107 20.49 0.94 5.00
CA GLN A 107 21.57 1.77 4.49
C GLN A 107 21.71 3.04 5.33
N PRO A 108 22.88 3.71 5.29
CA PRO A 108 23.10 4.93 6.06
C PRO A 108 22.15 6.09 5.73
N ASP A 109 21.57 6.10 4.53
CA ASP A 109 20.58 7.09 4.08
C ASP A 109 19.14 6.77 4.52
N GLY A 110 18.95 5.72 5.34
CA GLY A 110 17.64 5.26 5.80
C GLY A 110 16.88 4.40 4.78
N SER A 111 17.45 4.15 3.60
CA SER A 111 16.87 3.22 2.63
C SER A 111 17.13 1.76 3.02
N ILE A 112 16.38 0.82 2.44
CA ILE A 112 16.57 -0.62 2.64
C ILE A 112 17.02 -1.26 1.33
N ALA A 113 18.18 -1.90 1.34
CA ALA A 113 18.61 -2.78 0.26
C ALA A 113 17.99 -4.16 0.46
N LEU A 114 17.27 -4.66 -0.54
CA LEU A 114 16.65 -5.98 -0.56
C LEU A 114 17.25 -6.83 -1.67
N LEU A 115 17.80 -7.99 -1.32
CA LEU A 115 18.21 -9.02 -2.27
C LEU A 115 17.32 -10.25 -2.08
N GLY A 116 16.59 -10.64 -3.13
CA GLY A 116 15.79 -11.86 -3.16
C GLY A 116 15.92 -12.57 -4.51
N ASN A 117 16.38 -13.83 -4.49
CA ASN A 117 16.52 -14.68 -5.68
C ASN A 117 17.18 -13.95 -6.89
N GLN A 118 18.35 -13.34 -6.65
CA GLN A 118 19.16 -12.60 -7.63
C GLN A 118 18.58 -11.26 -8.11
N VAL A 119 17.41 -10.86 -7.62
CA VAL A 119 16.88 -9.51 -7.82
C VAL A 119 17.35 -8.63 -6.67
N TYR A 120 18.06 -7.55 -7.01
CA TYR A 120 18.51 -6.54 -6.07
C TYR A 120 17.67 -5.27 -6.24
N LEU A 121 17.06 -4.81 -5.15
CA LEU A 121 16.26 -3.59 -5.08
C LEU A 121 16.79 -2.68 -3.97
N LYS A 122 16.67 -1.38 -4.20
CA LYS A 122 16.78 -0.35 -3.15
C LYS A 122 15.39 0.23 -2.90
N LEU A 123 14.92 0.17 -1.65
CA LEU A 123 13.63 0.69 -1.21
C LEU A 123 13.89 1.98 -0.43
N GLN A 124 13.23 3.07 -0.82
CA GLN A 124 13.38 4.39 -0.20
C GLN A 124 12.04 4.84 0.38
N SER A 125 12.07 5.71 1.40
CA SER A 125 10.85 6.41 1.81
C SER A 125 10.37 7.34 0.69
N TRP A 126 9.06 7.46 0.53
CA TRP A 126 8.48 8.43 -0.39
C TRP A 126 8.76 9.87 0.04
N THR A 127 8.87 10.76 -0.93
CA THR A 127 8.73 12.19 -0.68
C THR A 127 7.26 12.55 -0.46
N PHE A 128 7.01 13.70 0.18
CA PHE A 128 5.65 14.23 0.33
C PHE A 128 4.93 14.41 -1.03
N GLY A 129 5.68 14.81 -2.07
CA GLY A 129 5.14 14.95 -3.43
C GLY A 129 4.70 13.62 -4.02
N GLU A 130 5.56 12.60 -3.93
CA GLU A 130 5.24 11.24 -4.40
C GLU A 130 4.04 10.66 -3.66
N ARG A 131 3.98 10.77 -2.33
CA ARG A 131 2.83 10.33 -1.53
C ARG A 131 1.52 10.93 -2.04
N ASN A 132 1.48 12.26 -2.19
CA ASN A 132 0.26 12.94 -2.60
C ASN A 132 -0.13 12.62 -4.05
N ASP A 133 0.86 12.44 -4.93
CA ASP A 133 0.61 12.01 -6.30
C ASP A 133 0.04 10.60 -6.37
N VAL A 134 0.57 9.67 -5.58
CA VAL A 134 0.05 8.30 -5.45
C VAL A 134 -1.39 8.34 -4.94
N LEU A 135 -1.63 9.00 -3.79
CA LEU A 135 -2.96 9.14 -3.20
C LEU A 135 -3.97 9.75 -4.19
N ARG A 136 -3.60 10.83 -4.88
CA ARG A 136 -4.47 11.48 -5.86
C ARG A 136 -4.87 10.54 -7.00
N ARG A 137 -3.95 9.68 -7.46
CA ARG A 137 -4.20 8.75 -8.57
C ARG A 137 -4.93 7.49 -8.13
N SER A 138 -4.78 7.06 -6.88
CA SER A 138 -5.50 5.92 -6.32
C SER A 138 -6.88 6.30 -5.74
N LEU A 139 -7.18 7.59 -5.58
CA LEU A 139 -8.50 8.04 -5.16
C LEU A 139 -9.56 7.77 -6.24
N ARG A 140 -10.61 7.04 -5.85
CA ARG A 140 -11.82 6.80 -6.63
C ARG A 140 -13.02 7.45 -5.92
N LEU A 141 -14.00 7.87 -6.72
CA LEU A 141 -15.29 8.32 -6.20
C LEU A 141 -16.29 7.17 -6.36
N GLU A 142 -16.72 6.61 -5.24
CA GLU A 142 -17.69 5.51 -5.21
C GLU A 142 -18.90 5.93 -4.36
N ASN A 143 -20.09 5.92 -4.95
CA ASN A 143 -21.34 6.30 -4.28
C ASN A 143 -21.31 7.68 -3.59
N GLY A 144 -20.54 8.63 -4.13
CA GLY A 144 -20.38 9.96 -3.56
C GLY A 144 -19.41 10.03 -2.37
N GLN A 145 -18.69 8.95 -2.06
CA GLN A 145 -17.62 8.90 -1.08
C GLN A 145 -16.26 8.74 -1.76
N ALA A 146 -15.23 9.35 -1.18
CA ALA A 146 -13.85 9.13 -1.60
C ALA A 146 -13.36 7.78 -1.05
N ALA A 147 -12.98 6.87 -1.92
CA ALA A 147 -12.37 5.59 -1.59
C ALA A 147 -10.96 5.52 -2.20
N VAL A 148 -10.07 4.74 -1.61
CA VAL A 148 -8.74 4.49 -2.17
C VAL A 148 -8.75 3.11 -2.82
N ASP A 149 -8.38 3.05 -4.09
CA ASP A 149 -8.02 1.82 -4.78
C ASP A 149 -6.71 1.31 -4.18
N MET A 150 -6.81 0.35 -3.25
CA MET A 150 -5.69 -0.17 -2.51
C MET A 150 -4.69 -0.90 -3.41
N ALA A 151 -5.16 -1.64 -4.41
CA ALA A 151 -4.28 -2.35 -5.34
C ALA A 151 -3.46 -1.37 -6.20
N LEU A 152 -4.09 -0.32 -6.73
CA LEU A 152 -3.37 0.74 -7.45
C LEU A 152 -2.45 1.53 -6.52
N TYR A 153 -2.91 1.85 -5.31
CA TYR A 153 -2.12 2.55 -4.31
C TYR A 153 -0.82 1.80 -3.99
N GLU A 154 -0.91 0.50 -3.67
CA GLU A 154 0.25 -0.35 -3.38
C GLU A 154 1.21 -0.45 -4.57
N ARG A 155 0.69 -0.64 -5.79
CA ARG A 155 1.51 -0.66 -7.01
C ARG A 155 2.24 0.66 -7.23
N MET A 156 1.54 1.76 -7.04
CA MET A 156 2.09 3.08 -7.21
C MET A 156 3.11 3.43 -6.13
N MET A 157 2.90 2.98 -4.88
CA MET A 157 3.88 3.09 -3.80
C MET A 157 5.16 2.35 -4.17
N ILE A 158 5.07 1.11 -4.66
CA ILE A 158 6.23 0.35 -5.14
C ILE A 158 6.96 1.12 -6.26
N LEU A 159 6.23 1.56 -7.29
CA LEU A 159 6.85 2.28 -8.43
C LEU A 159 7.49 3.61 -8.01
N ALA A 160 6.95 4.29 -7.01
CA ALA A 160 7.51 5.53 -6.49
C ALA A 160 8.77 5.28 -5.63
N CYS A 161 8.75 4.25 -4.80
CA CYS A 161 9.71 4.04 -3.72
C CYS A 161 10.83 3.02 -4.03
N VAL A 162 10.67 2.21 -5.09
CA VAL A 162 11.63 1.16 -5.43
C VAL A 162 12.55 1.60 -6.57
N ARG A 163 13.83 1.26 -6.42
CA ARG A 163 14.87 1.43 -7.43
C ARG A 163 15.53 0.09 -7.75
N THR A 164 15.92 -0.08 -9.00
CA THR A 164 16.76 -1.16 -9.50
C THR A 164 18.17 -0.63 -9.75
N GLY A 165 19.19 -1.42 -9.42
CA GLY A 165 20.60 -1.04 -9.65
C GLY A 165 21.03 0.28 -8.98
N GLU A 166 21.80 1.09 -9.72
CA GLU A 166 22.28 2.42 -9.30
C GLU A 166 21.17 3.48 -9.43
N ASP A 167 20.12 3.34 -8.61
CA ASP A 167 19.07 4.36 -8.44
C ASP A 167 18.12 4.55 -9.65
N THR A 168 17.99 3.55 -10.52
CA THR A 168 17.03 3.57 -11.63
C THR A 168 15.61 3.28 -11.13
N ARG A 169 14.61 4.05 -11.58
CA ARG A 169 13.20 3.80 -11.24
C ARG A 169 12.71 2.48 -11.83
N LEU A 170 12.08 1.68 -10.98
CA LEU A 170 11.39 0.45 -11.39
C LEU A 170 10.31 0.75 -12.42
N GLN A 171 10.29 0.03 -13.53
CA GLN A 171 9.27 0.14 -14.56
C GLN A 171 8.09 -0.78 -14.27
N PRO A 172 6.85 -0.42 -14.67
CA PRO A 172 5.67 -1.27 -14.47
C PRO A 172 5.81 -2.67 -15.07
N SER A 173 6.54 -2.82 -16.18
CA SER A 173 6.80 -4.13 -16.80
C SER A 173 7.60 -5.07 -15.90
N GLU A 174 8.47 -4.54 -15.04
CA GLU A 174 9.32 -5.34 -14.16
C GLU A 174 8.52 -5.99 -13.01
N LEU A 175 7.41 -5.37 -12.59
CA LEU A 175 6.49 -5.94 -11.60
C LEU A 175 5.85 -7.25 -12.05
N SER A 176 5.69 -7.43 -13.37
CA SER A 176 5.06 -8.63 -13.93
C SER A 176 5.87 -9.90 -13.67
N GLY A 177 7.17 -9.78 -13.42
CA GLY A 177 8.06 -10.91 -13.10
C GLY A 177 8.10 -11.28 -11.63
N TRP A 178 7.45 -10.51 -10.74
CA TRP A 178 7.54 -10.74 -9.30
C TRP A 178 6.62 -11.87 -8.88
N THR A 179 7.15 -12.80 -8.08
CA THR A 179 6.32 -13.80 -7.39
C THR A 179 5.56 -13.14 -6.25
N VAL A 180 4.46 -13.77 -5.81
CA VAL A 180 3.67 -13.28 -4.67
C VAL A 180 4.54 -13.00 -3.43
N PRO A 181 5.40 -13.92 -2.95
CA PRO A 181 6.21 -13.65 -1.75
C PRO A 181 7.17 -12.47 -1.90
N PHE A 182 7.73 -12.27 -3.09
CA PHE A 182 8.66 -11.17 -3.33
C PHE A 182 7.95 -9.82 -3.28
N GLY A 183 6.78 -9.70 -3.92
CA GLY A 183 5.97 -8.48 -3.85
C GLY A 183 5.39 -8.21 -2.45
N GLU A 184 4.95 -9.26 -1.73
CA GLU A 184 4.55 -9.15 -0.32
C GLU A 184 5.69 -8.59 0.53
N LYS A 185 6.91 -9.11 0.38
CA LYS A 185 8.06 -8.64 1.16
C LYS A 185 8.48 -7.21 0.84
N VAL A 186 8.39 -6.81 -0.43
CA VAL A 186 8.66 -5.41 -0.82
C VAL A 186 7.64 -4.48 -0.16
N LEU A 187 6.35 -4.84 -0.18
CA LEU A 187 5.32 -4.03 0.49
C LEU A 187 5.54 -3.93 2.00
N GLU A 188 5.83 -5.03 2.68
CA GLU A 188 6.12 -5.06 4.12
C GLU A 188 7.22 -4.05 4.49
N LEU A 189 8.31 -4.02 3.71
CA LEU A 189 9.43 -3.11 3.94
C LEU A 189 9.09 -1.65 3.58
N LEU A 190 8.27 -1.43 2.55
CA LEU A 190 7.78 -0.10 2.22
C LEU A 190 6.82 0.43 3.28
N ASP A 191 5.97 -0.42 3.85
CA ASP A 191 5.10 -0.06 4.97
C ASP A 191 5.94 0.22 6.23
N GLN A 192 7.04 -0.50 6.45
CA GLN A 192 7.98 -0.16 7.52
C GLN A 192 8.64 1.21 7.30
N LEU A 193 8.98 1.56 6.06
CA LEU A 193 9.63 2.82 5.69
C LEU A 193 8.67 4.02 5.62
N ASN A 194 7.41 3.79 5.27
CA ASN A 194 6.43 4.84 4.94
C ASN A 194 5.20 4.86 5.85
N GLY A 195 4.98 3.79 6.62
CA GLY A 195 3.89 3.68 7.57
C GLY A 195 4.02 4.69 8.70
N ILE A 196 2.91 4.87 9.42
CA ILE A 196 2.92 5.61 10.69
C ILE A 196 3.95 4.92 11.58
N GLU A 197 4.99 5.66 11.97
CA GLU A 197 6.18 5.20 12.67
C GLU A 197 5.84 4.06 13.64
N SER A 198 6.57 2.94 13.63
CA SER A 198 6.37 1.88 14.66
C SER A 198 6.61 2.39 16.09
N ARG A 199 7.22 3.58 16.20
CA ARG A 199 7.40 4.36 17.42
C ARG A 199 6.40 5.52 17.56
N TYR A 200 5.36 5.58 16.75
CA TYR A 200 4.38 6.66 16.81
C TYR A 200 3.68 6.68 18.17
N ASP A 201 3.40 5.51 18.73
CA ASP A 201 2.92 5.40 20.11
C ASP A 201 3.96 5.92 21.11
N GLU A 202 5.25 5.64 20.91
CA GLU A 202 6.35 6.16 21.74
C GLU A 202 6.53 7.68 21.57
N LEU A 203 6.31 8.21 20.37
CA LEU A 203 6.35 9.64 20.04
C LEU A 203 5.18 10.38 20.68
N LEU A 204 3.95 9.86 20.52
CA LEU A 204 2.77 10.39 21.19
C LEU A 204 2.93 10.34 22.71
N GLN A 205 3.49 9.25 23.25
CA GLN A 205 3.80 9.13 24.67
C GLN A 205 4.88 10.14 25.12
N ALA A 206 5.96 10.31 24.34
CA ALA A 206 7.00 11.29 24.64
C ALA A 206 6.47 12.74 24.56
N CYS A 207 5.57 13.05 23.62
CA CYS A 207 4.88 14.34 23.54
C CYS A 207 3.97 14.55 24.75
N LEU A 208 3.23 13.53 25.19
CA LEU A 208 2.43 13.57 26.41
C LEU A 208 3.31 13.83 27.64
N ASP A 209 4.40 13.08 27.80
CA ASP A 209 5.29 13.15 28.97
C ASP A 209 6.04 14.49 29.05
N SER A 210 6.44 15.04 27.90
CA SER A 210 7.13 16.33 27.81
C SER A 210 6.19 17.54 27.76
N GLY A 211 4.87 17.31 27.69
CA GLY A 211 3.86 18.37 27.53
C GLY A 211 3.96 19.11 26.19
N GLN A 212 4.59 18.49 25.18
CA GLN A 212 4.71 19.06 23.84
C GLN A 212 3.41 18.87 23.05
N HIS A 213 3.18 19.80 22.12
CA HIS A 213 2.01 19.79 21.26
C HIS A 213 2.11 18.72 20.17
N HIS A 214 1.04 17.97 19.95
CA HIS A 214 0.93 17.03 18.85
C HIS A 214 -0.52 17.04 18.32
N PRO A 215 -0.76 17.27 17.02
CA PRO A 215 -2.10 17.43 16.44
C PRO A 215 -3.09 16.31 16.82
N ASP A 216 -2.65 15.06 16.83
CA ASP A 216 -3.49 13.92 17.21
C ASP A 216 -3.86 13.91 18.69
N LEU A 217 -2.96 14.37 19.58
CA LEU A 217 -3.27 14.52 21.00
C LEU A 217 -4.28 15.65 21.22
N ASP A 218 -4.15 16.75 20.49
CA ASP A 218 -5.12 17.85 20.51
C ASP A 218 -6.49 17.37 19.99
N LEU A 219 -6.52 16.57 18.92
CA LEU A 219 -7.75 15.98 18.41
C LEU A 219 -8.43 15.08 19.45
N ILE A 220 -7.67 14.19 20.10
CA ILE A 220 -8.18 13.32 21.18
C ILE A 220 -8.71 14.18 22.33
N GLN A 221 -7.98 15.23 22.70
CA GLN A 221 -8.38 16.13 23.78
C GLN A 221 -9.67 16.89 23.46
N LEU A 222 -9.83 17.37 22.24
CA LEU A 222 -11.07 18.01 21.78
C LEU A 222 -12.24 17.02 21.77
N CYS A 223 -12.04 15.82 21.23
CA CYS A 223 -13.06 14.77 21.23
C CYS A 223 -13.53 14.44 22.65
N ARG A 224 -12.59 14.25 23.58
CA ARG A 224 -12.89 13.97 25.00
C ARG A 224 -13.60 15.13 25.69
N THR A 225 -13.15 16.36 25.46
CA THR A 225 -13.68 17.55 26.16
C THR A 225 -15.09 17.90 25.69
N PHE A 226 -15.36 17.76 24.40
CA PHE A 226 -16.63 18.18 23.80
C PHE A 226 -17.58 17.01 23.48
N GLY A 227 -17.18 15.76 23.74
CA GLY A 227 -17.95 14.57 23.39
C GLY A 227 -18.14 14.41 21.89
N TRP A 228 -17.14 14.85 21.10
CA TRP A 228 -17.19 14.81 19.64
C TRP A 228 -16.55 13.55 19.09
N TYR A 229 -17.01 13.14 17.91
CA TYR A 229 -16.34 12.14 17.09
C TYR A 229 -15.21 12.80 16.28
N PRO A 230 -14.14 12.08 15.93
CA PRO A 230 -13.00 12.61 15.17
C PRO A 230 -13.40 13.37 13.91
N ASP A 231 -14.35 12.85 13.13
CA ASP A 231 -14.81 13.46 11.88
C ASP A 231 -15.35 14.88 12.06
N ARG A 232 -15.95 15.14 13.23
CA ARG A 232 -16.46 16.48 13.58
C ARG A 232 -15.34 17.46 13.87
N VAL A 233 -14.22 17.00 14.41
CA VAL A 233 -13.02 17.82 14.69
C VAL A 233 -12.24 18.07 13.40
N LEU A 234 -12.11 17.04 12.56
CA LEU A 234 -11.44 17.14 11.25
C LEU A 234 -12.18 18.08 10.29
N GLY A 235 -13.50 18.23 10.44
CA GLY A 235 -14.30 19.20 9.70
C GLY A 235 -14.23 20.64 10.21
N LEU A 236 -13.50 20.92 11.30
CA LEU A 236 -13.30 22.29 11.81
C LEU A 236 -12.23 23.02 11.00
N ASP A 237 -12.42 24.32 10.82
CA ASP A 237 -11.34 25.20 10.39
C ASP A 237 -10.14 25.10 11.37
N ALA A 238 -8.92 25.07 10.83
CA ALA A 238 -7.70 24.85 11.61
C ALA A 238 -7.51 25.94 12.70
N GLN A 239 -7.85 27.19 12.39
CA GLN A 239 -7.74 28.29 13.35
C GLN A 239 -8.78 28.16 14.47
N LEU A 240 -9.97 27.65 14.15
CA LEU A 240 -11.00 27.37 15.16
C LEU A 240 -10.60 26.20 16.06
N ALA A 241 -10.07 25.11 15.50
CA ALA A 241 -9.58 23.97 16.26
C ALA A 241 -8.46 24.37 17.23
N GLU A 242 -7.49 25.18 16.78
CA GLU A 242 -6.40 25.67 17.61
C GLU A 242 -6.90 26.56 18.77
N ARG A 243 -7.85 27.47 18.49
CA ARG A 243 -8.47 28.32 19.52
C ARG A 243 -9.22 27.50 20.57
N LEU A 244 -9.92 26.45 20.15
CA LEU A 244 -10.62 25.55 21.07
C LEU A 244 -9.61 24.80 21.95
N SER A 245 -8.56 24.21 21.37
CA SER A 245 -7.49 23.55 22.12
C SER A 245 -6.82 24.50 23.12
N ALA A 246 -6.52 25.74 22.71
CA ALA A 246 -5.99 26.77 23.59
C ALA A 246 -6.94 27.10 24.74
N GLY A 247 -8.24 27.24 24.47
CA GLY A 247 -9.27 27.46 25.48
C GLY A 247 -9.35 26.32 26.50
N VAL A 248 -9.32 25.06 26.05
CA VAL A 248 -9.30 23.88 26.93
C VAL A 248 -8.07 23.89 27.84
N ARG A 249 -6.89 24.24 27.30
CA ARG A 249 -5.65 24.35 28.11
C ARG A 249 -5.78 25.39 29.22
N ILE A 250 -6.35 26.56 28.93
CA ILE A 250 -6.57 27.63 29.91
C ILE A 250 -7.56 27.18 31.00
N LEU A 251 -8.66 26.53 30.61
CA LEU A 251 -9.67 26.06 31.54
C LEU A 251 -9.12 24.96 32.48
N LYS A 252 -8.32 24.02 31.95
CA LYS A 252 -7.63 23.01 32.78
C LYS A 252 -6.64 23.64 33.74
N LYS A 253 -5.80 24.56 33.27
CA LYS A 253 -4.83 25.28 34.13
C LYS A 253 -5.50 26.07 35.24
N SER A 254 -6.72 26.55 35.00
CA SER A 254 -7.51 27.31 35.97
C SER A 254 -8.32 26.41 36.92
N GLY A 255 -8.25 25.08 36.77
CA GLY A 255 -9.04 24.12 37.56
C GLY A 255 -10.54 24.12 37.26
N LEU A 256 -10.96 24.79 36.17
CA LEU A 256 -12.36 24.94 35.78
C LEU A 256 -12.87 23.81 34.87
N LEU A 257 -11.96 22.95 34.42
CA LEU A 257 -12.28 21.75 33.66
C LEU A 257 -11.63 20.56 34.39
N ALA A 258 -12.46 19.65 34.92
CA ALA A 258 -11.98 18.42 35.52
C ALA A 258 -11.59 17.40 34.43
N ASP A 259 -10.54 16.61 34.68
CA ASP A 259 -10.22 15.45 33.86
C ASP A 259 -11.25 14.34 34.12
N GLY A 260 -12.27 14.25 33.28
CA GLY A 260 -13.27 13.19 33.37
C GLY A 260 -14.05 13.05 32.06
N PRO A 261 -14.36 11.83 31.62
CA PRO A 261 -15.16 11.64 30.43
C PRO A 261 -16.56 12.16 30.70
N ALA A 262 -17.10 12.99 29.79
CA ALA A 262 -18.55 13.22 29.70
C ALA A 262 -19.25 11.95 29.18
N ALA A 263 -18.90 10.77 29.70
CA ALA A 263 -19.51 9.48 29.40
C ALA A 263 -20.72 9.26 30.32
N SER A 264 -21.71 10.13 30.20
CA SER A 264 -23.05 9.84 30.73
C SER A 264 -24.05 10.84 30.14
N ARG A 265 -24.30 10.72 28.83
CA ARG A 265 -25.53 11.08 28.09
C ARG A 265 -25.19 11.16 26.60
N LEU A 266 -25.07 10.01 25.96
CA LEU A 266 -25.17 9.92 24.50
C LEU A 266 -26.67 9.87 24.16
N PRO A 267 -27.27 10.87 23.47
CA PRO A 267 -28.43 10.59 22.65
C PRO A 267 -27.94 9.79 21.44
N SER A 268 -28.34 8.53 21.36
CA SER A 268 -28.22 7.73 20.15
C SER A 268 -29.02 8.42 19.04
N ALA A 269 -28.34 8.74 17.93
CA ALA A 269 -28.81 9.39 16.70
C ALA A 269 -28.51 10.90 16.58
N MET A 270 -27.73 11.24 15.54
CA MET A 270 -27.75 12.58 14.96
C MET A 270 -29.15 12.86 14.37
N PRO A 271 -29.75 14.03 14.62
CA PRO A 271 -30.89 14.50 13.85
C PRO A 271 -30.45 14.77 12.40
N ALA A 272 -31.27 14.34 11.43
CA ALA A 272 -31.02 14.44 9.99
C ALA A 272 -30.80 15.88 9.45
N GLU A 273 -30.97 16.92 10.27
CA GLU A 273 -30.84 18.32 9.87
C GLU A 273 -29.39 18.81 9.75
N ALA A 274 -28.40 18.13 10.35
CA ALA A 274 -27.00 18.55 10.26
C ALA A 274 -26.31 18.16 8.92
N ALA A 275 -26.90 17.25 8.14
CA ALA A 275 -26.36 16.83 6.85
C ALA A 275 -26.61 17.83 5.70
N ALA A 276 -27.53 18.80 5.89
CA ALA A 276 -27.95 19.70 4.82
C ALA A 276 -27.13 21.00 4.71
N ALA A 277 -26.23 21.30 5.66
CA ALA A 277 -25.51 22.58 5.69
C ALA A 277 -24.16 22.61 4.93
N ALA A 278 -23.76 21.51 4.29
CA ALA A 278 -22.46 21.39 3.60
C ALA A 278 -22.54 21.46 2.06
N SER A 279 -23.52 22.18 1.49
CA SER A 279 -23.51 22.48 0.05
C SER A 279 -22.59 23.68 -0.25
N TYR A 280 -21.32 23.39 -0.57
CA TYR A 280 -20.35 24.38 -1.04
C TYR A 280 -20.58 24.70 -2.53
N ASN A 281 -20.57 26.00 -2.86
CA ASN A 281 -20.87 26.57 -4.18
C ASN A 281 -19.55 26.84 -4.96
N PRO A 282 -19.30 26.23 -6.15
CA PRO A 282 -18.03 26.36 -6.86
C PRO A 282 -18.12 27.48 -7.92
N GLN A 283 -18.13 28.74 -7.49
CA GLN A 283 -17.86 29.87 -8.39
C GLN A 283 -17.02 30.93 -7.68
N GLY A 284 -15.71 30.87 -7.89
CA GLY A 284 -14.74 31.86 -7.41
C GLY A 284 -13.37 31.53 -7.98
N GLY A 285 -13.07 32.05 -9.16
CA GLY A 285 -11.85 31.74 -9.91
C GLY A 285 -10.58 32.38 -9.33
N TYR A 286 -9.44 31.81 -9.74
CA TYR A 286 -8.17 32.51 -9.81
C TYR A 286 -7.46 32.10 -11.10
N ASP A 287 -7.48 33.03 -12.07
CA ASP A 287 -6.52 33.12 -13.16
C ASP A 287 -5.33 33.98 -12.70
N ALA A 288 -4.12 33.44 -12.80
CA ALA A 288 -2.81 34.09 -13.01
C ALA A 288 -1.71 33.07 -12.66
N ALA A 289 -0.65 32.80 -13.43
CA ALA A 289 -0.14 33.35 -14.67
C ALA A 289 0.79 32.29 -15.31
N ARG A 290 0.88 32.31 -16.64
CA ARG A 290 1.86 31.58 -17.47
C ARG A 290 3.14 32.41 -17.63
N SER A 291 4.31 31.78 -17.57
CA SER A 291 5.42 31.96 -18.56
C SER A 291 6.62 31.03 -18.27
N ASN A 292 7.00 30.27 -19.31
CA ASN A 292 8.16 29.38 -19.55
C ASN A 292 9.49 30.19 -19.73
N PRO A 293 10.67 29.67 -20.19
CA PRO A 293 11.28 28.31 -20.27
C PRO A 293 12.80 28.20 -19.90
N LEU A 294 13.33 26.96 -19.85
CA LEU A 294 14.72 26.48 -20.14
C LEU A 294 15.98 27.14 -19.50
N GLY A 295 16.85 26.26 -18.96
CA GLY A 295 18.30 26.44 -18.93
C GLY A 295 18.95 26.21 -17.56
N ASP A 296 19.55 25.03 -17.34
CA ASP A 296 20.97 24.93 -17.02
C ASP A 296 21.41 23.48 -16.81
N THR A 297 22.31 23.07 -17.70
CA THR A 297 23.16 21.88 -17.65
C THR A 297 24.23 22.06 -16.56
N GLY A 298 24.20 21.22 -15.53
CA GLY A 298 25.31 21.08 -14.59
C GLY A 298 26.23 19.95 -15.02
N ILE A 299 27.45 20.31 -15.45
CA ILE A 299 28.58 19.39 -15.64
C ILE A 299 29.16 19.09 -14.26
N TRP A 300 29.35 17.82 -13.93
CA TRP A 300 30.17 17.39 -12.79
C TRP A 300 31.42 16.69 -13.35
N GLU A 301 32.57 17.35 -13.24
CA GLU A 301 33.89 16.72 -13.41
C GLU A 301 34.18 15.87 -12.17
N LEU A 302 34.54 14.60 -12.38
CA LEU A 302 35.15 13.74 -11.36
C LEU A 302 36.64 13.62 -11.68
N GLU A 303 37.46 14.16 -10.79
CA GLU A 303 38.88 13.84 -10.67
C GLU A 303 39.02 12.39 -10.18
N ASP A 304 39.57 11.56 -11.05
CA ASP A 304 40.42 10.38 -10.82
C ASP A 304 40.04 9.27 -11.80
N GLY A 305 40.92 9.10 -12.78
CA GLY A 305 40.69 8.38 -14.01
C GLY A 305 40.59 6.88 -13.84
N GLU A 306 39.57 6.30 -14.49
CA GLU A 306 39.72 5.26 -15.51
C GLU A 306 38.38 5.14 -16.26
N VAL A 307 38.35 5.64 -17.49
CA VAL A 307 37.20 5.55 -18.41
C VAL A 307 37.28 4.22 -19.15
N THR A 308 36.32 3.33 -18.94
CA THR A 308 36.07 2.21 -19.86
C THR A 308 34.80 2.50 -20.64
N THR A 309 34.96 3.00 -21.87
CA THR A 309 33.88 3.23 -22.83
C THR A 309 33.34 1.89 -23.32
N ILE A 310 32.04 1.61 -23.13
CA ILE A 310 31.33 0.59 -23.90
C ILE A 310 30.44 1.32 -24.92
N LEU A 311 30.77 1.17 -26.19
CA LEU A 311 29.99 1.66 -27.33
C LEU A 311 28.70 0.85 -27.46
N VAL A 312 27.55 1.52 -27.40
CA VAL A 312 26.25 0.96 -27.80
C VAL A 312 26.12 1.18 -29.31
N ASN A 313 26.09 0.09 -30.07
CA ASN A 313 25.65 0.11 -31.46
C ASN A 313 24.12 0.07 -31.47
N GLU A 314 23.50 1.16 -31.92
CA GLU A 314 22.08 1.20 -32.26
C GLU A 314 21.86 0.54 -33.64
N SER A 315 20.78 -0.25 -33.74
CA SER A 315 20.11 -0.62 -35.00
C SER A 315 18.76 0.09 -35.03
#